data_AF-A0A941VZ31-F1
#
_entry.id   AF-A0A941VZ31-F1
#
_cell.length_a   1.000
_cell.length_b   1.000
_cell.length_c   1.000
_cell.angle_alpha   90.00
_cell.angle_beta   90.00
_cell.angle_gamma   90.00
#
_symmetry.space_group_name_H-M   'P 1'
#
loop_
_entity.id
_entity.type
_entity.pdbx_description
1 polymer ?
#
loop_
_entity_poly.entity_id
_entity_poly.type
_entity_poly.pdbx_seq_one_letter_code
_entity_poly.pdbx_strand_id
1 'polypeptide(L)'
;MDFQPFHTYLQQLSAALKAGNATEHTHRPALKALVEALDATVTATNEPKRIACGAPDYIVTRGDLPLGYIEAKDVGADLDAVEAGEQVQRYRAGL
;
A
#
# COMPACT_ATOMS: atom_id res chain seq x y z
N MET A 1 12.06 -15.01 -16.31
CA MET A 1 12.05 -13.98 -15.25
C MET A 1 10.98 -14.40 -14.27
N ASP A 2 11.37 -14.63 -13.02
CA ASP A 2 10.51 -15.27 -12.03
C ASP A 2 9.56 -14.22 -11.43
N PHE A 3 8.26 -14.29 -11.76
CA PHE A 3 7.22 -13.38 -11.27
C PHE A 3 6.78 -13.71 -9.83
N GLN A 4 7.69 -14.26 -9.01
CA GLN A 4 7.41 -14.81 -7.68
C GLN A 4 6.74 -13.82 -6.70
N PRO A 5 7.13 -12.52 -6.64
CA PRO A 5 6.52 -11.59 -5.68
C PRO A 5 5.04 -11.35 -5.94
N PHE A 6 4.66 -11.12 -7.21
CA PHE A 6 3.27 -10.91 -7.59
C PHE A 6 2.43 -12.17 -7.41
N HIS A 7 2.98 -13.35 -7.73
CA HIS A 7 2.28 -14.61 -7.51
C HIS A 7 1.96 -14.83 -6.02
N THR A 8 2.96 -14.63 -5.16
CA THR A 8 2.82 -14.75 -3.70
C THR A 8 1.80 -13.75 -3.17
N TYR A 9 1.87 -12.51 -3.61
CA TYR A 9 0.92 -11.45 -3.25
C TYR A 9 -0.52 -11.82 -3.62
N LEU A 10 -0.75 -12.22 -4.87
CA LEU A 10 -2.08 -12.58 -5.35
C LEU A 10 -2.64 -13.83 -4.66
N GLN A 11 -1.78 -14.80 -4.30
CA GLN A 11 -2.18 -15.97 -3.53
C GLN A 11 -2.64 -15.57 -2.12
N GLN A 12 -1.90 -14.72 -1.43
CA GLN A 12 -2.25 -14.23 -0.09
C GLN A 12 -3.55 -13.42 -0.11
N LEU A 13 -3.71 -12.52 -1.08
CA LEU A 13 -4.95 -11.76 -1.28
C LEU A 13 -6.15 -12.70 -1.53
N SER A 14 -6.00 -13.63 -2.47
CA SER A 14 -7.07 -14.56 -2.82
C SER A 14 -7.48 -15.45 -1.65
N ALA A 15 -6.52 -15.91 -0.84
CA ALA A 15 -6.80 -16.71 0.35
C ALA A 15 -7.59 -15.90 1.40
N ALA A 16 -7.19 -14.65 1.66
CA ALA A 16 -7.89 -13.77 2.58
C ALA A 16 -9.31 -13.44 2.11
N LEU A 17 -9.50 -13.12 0.81
CA LEU A 17 -10.83 -12.85 0.25
C LEU A 17 -11.75 -14.08 0.35
N LYS A 18 -11.24 -15.28 0.10
CA LYS A 18 -12.00 -16.53 0.21
C LYS A 18 -12.48 -16.83 1.64
N ALA A 19 -11.77 -16.34 2.65
CA ALA A 19 -12.19 -16.50 4.05
C ALA A 19 -13.44 -15.67 4.39
N GLY A 20 -13.78 -14.66 3.57
CA GLY A 20 -15.03 -13.90 3.67
C GLY A 20 -15.10 -12.88 4.81
N ASN A 21 -14.00 -12.68 5.54
CA ASN A 21 -13.90 -11.74 6.66
C ASN A 21 -12.73 -10.75 6.50
N ALA A 22 -12.18 -10.62 5.29
CA ALA A 22 -11.10 -9.69 4.99
C ALA A 22 -11.63 -8.25 4.91
N THR A 23 -10.80 -7.31 5.36
CA THR A 23 -10.96 -5.86 5.18
C THR A 23 -9.73 -5.30 4.48
N GLU A 24 -9.74 -4.01 4.14
CA GLU A 24 -8.57 -3.28 3.61
C GLU A 24 -7.29 -3.60 4.38
N HIS A 25 -7.35 -3.59 5.73
CA HIS A 25 -6.20 -3.84 6.59
C HIS A 25 -5.70 -5.29 6.49
N THR A 26 -6.57 -6.27 6.25
CA THR A 26 -6.19 -7.68 6.09
C THR A 26 -5.17 -7.89 4.97
N HIS A 27 -5.23 -7.08 3.91
CA HIS A 27 -4.35 -7.22 2.75
C HIS A 27 -3.02 -6.47 2.89
N ARG A 28 -2.88 -5.62 3.91
CA ARG A 28 -1.73 -4.73 4.06
C ARG A 28 -0.39 -5.44 4.26
N PRO A 29 -0.28 -6.52 5.05
CA PRO A 29 0.98 -7.25 5.18
C PRO A 29 1.48 -7.83 3.85
N ALA A 30 0.56 -8.34 3.01
CA ALA A 30 0.89 -8.86 1.69
C ALA A 30 1.39 -7.76 0.75
N LEU A 31 0.73 -6.60 0.76
CA LEU A 31 1.13 -5.44 -0.05
C LEU A 31 2.51 -4.92 0.36
N LYS A 32 2.78 -4.84 1.67
CA LYS A 32 4.11 -4.47 2.19
C LYS A 32 5.19 -5.38 1.61
N ALA A 33 4.99 -6.69 1.72
CA ALA A 33 5.95 -7.69 1.25
C ALA A 33 6.19 -7.58 -0.26
N LEU A 34 5.14 -7.31 -1.04
CA LEU A 34 5.29 -7.06 -2.48
C LEU A 34 6.16 -5.83 -2.74
N VAL A 35 5.86 -4.69 -2.12
CA VAL A 35 6.59 -3.43 -2.35
C VAL A 35 8.08 -3.59 -2.06
N GLU A 36 8.43 -4.20 -0.94
CA GLU A 36 9.83 -4.42 -0.54
C GLU A 36 10.53 -5.50 -1.38
N ALA A 37 9.77 -6.44 -1.96
CA ALA A 37 10.32 -7.42 -2.90
C ALA A 37 10.59 -6.85 -4.29
N LEU A 38 9.93 -5.75 -4.68
CA LEU A 38 10.16 -5.08 -5.97
C LEU A 38 11.46 -4.27 -5.98
N ASP A 39 11.87 -3.73 -4.84
CA ASP A 39 13.15 -3.05 -4.67
C ASP A 39 13.66 -3.25 -3.23
N ALA A 40 14.74 -4.02 -3.08
CA ALA A 40 15.31 -4.31 -1.76
C ALA A 40 15.86 -3.08 -1.02
N THR A 41 15.94 -1.92 -1.68
CA THR A 41 16.37 -0.65 -1.08
C THR A 41 15.24 0.17 -0.48
N VAL A 42 13.98 -0.21 -0.73
CA VAL A 42 12.82 0.50 -0.18
C VAL A 42 12.27 -0.17 1.07
N THR A 43 11.75 0.65 1.97
CA THR A 43 11.01 0.23 3.16
C THR A 43 9.57 0.73 3.05
N ALA A 44 8.59 -0.17 3.16
CA ALA A 44 7.18 0.21 3.21
C ALA A 44 6.69 0.16 4.65
N THR A 45 6.52 1.31 5.30
CA THR A 45 6.03 1.38 6.68
C THR A 45 4.50 1.47 6.67
N ASN A 46 3.82 0.42 7.12
CA ASN A 46 2.36 0.42 7.34
C ASN A 46 2.02 1.18 8.63
N GLU A 47 0.94 1.95 8.60
CA GLU A 47 0.49 2.82 9.72
C GLU A 47 1.61 3.72 10.26
N PRO A 48 2.26 4.53 9.40
CA PRO A 48 3.28 5.46 9.85
C PRO A 48 2.71 6.45 10.86
N LYS A 49 3.58 6.95 11.75
CA LYS A 49 3.21 8.07 12.62
C LYS A 49 2.67 9.20 11.75
N ARG A 50 1.57 9.80 12.21
CA ARG A 50 0.85 10.88 11.51
C ARG A 50 1.83 11.95 11.03
N ILE A 51 1.82 12.21 9.73
CA ILE A 51 2.65 13.22 9.08
C ILE A 51 1.86 14.52 8.93
N ALA A 52 2.54 15.63 8.64
CA ALA A 52 1.90 16.95 8.47
C ALA A 52 0.78 16.94 7.41
N CYS A 53 0.93 16.09 6.38
CA CYS A 53 0.02 16.01 5.24
C CYS A 53 -1.16 15.03 5.45
N GLY A 54 -1.19 14.26 6.55
CA GLY A 54 -2.27 13.32 6.86
C GLY A 54 -1.82 12.03 7.54
N ALA A 55 -2.60 10.97 7.39
CA ALA A 55 -2.33 9.64 7.94
C ALA A 55 -2.42 8.62 6.80
N PRO A 56 -1.36 8.48 5.99
CA PRO A 56 -1.37 7.53 4.91
C PRO A 56 -1.33 6.10 5.42
N ASP A 57 -1.85 5.16 4.63
CA ASP A 57 -1.74 3.75 4.97
C ASP A 57 -0.30 3.28 4.99
N TYR A 58 0.49 3.76 4.02
CA TYR A 58 1.93 3.57 3.99
C TYR A 58 2.69 4.84 3.67
N ILE A 59 3.90 4.91 4.21
CA ILE A 59 5.01 5.68 3.64
C ILE A 59 6.05 4.72 3.07
N VAL A 60 6.49 4.98 1.85
CA VAL A 60 7.60 4.27 1.20
C VAL A 60 8.83 5.16 1.30
N THR A 61 9.91 4.64 1.87
CA THR A 61 11.18 5.37 2.00
C THR A 61 12.34 4.58 1.40
N ARG A 62 13.42 5.28 1.03
CA ARG A 62 14.73 4.69 0.76
C ARG A 62 15.73 5.32 1.72
N GLY A 63 16.12 4.57 2.75
CA GLY A 63 16.75 5.17 3.93
C GLY A 63 15.80 6.19 4.58
N ASP A 64 16.30 7.40 4.81
CA ASP A 64 15.53 8.51 5.40
C ASP A 64 14.74 9.33 4.36
N LEU A 65 14.89 9.05 3.06
CA LEU A 65 14.21 9.78 2.00
C LEU A 65 12.80 9.22 1.76
N PRO A 66 11.73 10.01 1.96
CA PRO A 66 10.38 9.62 1.54
C PRO A 66 10.28 9.61 0.00
N LEU A 67 9.88 8.47 -0.55
CA LEU A 67 9.63 8.30 -2.00
C LEU A 67 8.17 8.51 -2.35
N GLY A 68 7.26 8.23 -1.43
CA GLY A 68 5.84 8.42 -1.64
C GLY A 68 4.97 7.76 -0.59
N TYR A 69 3.67 7.80 -0.84
CA TYR A 69 2.64 7.27 0.04
C TYR A 69 1.78 6.27 -0.73
N ILE A 70 1.23 5.29 -0.02
CA ILE A 70 0.26 4.34 -0.59
C ILE A 70 -1.00 4.43 0.26
N GLU A 71 -2.15 4.46 -0.40
CA GLU A 71 -3.47 4.26 0.18
C GLU A 71 -4.02 2.93 -0.35
N ALA A 72 -4.50 2.08 0.55
CA ALA A 72 -5.13 0.82 0.21
C ALA A 72 -6.66 0.98 0.24
N LYS A 73 -7.33 0.20 -0.60
CA LYS A 73 -8.78 0.12 -0.64
C LYS A 73 -9.26 -1.33 -0.74
N ASP A 74 -10.52 -1.55 -0.39
CA ASP A 74 -11.16 -2.85 -0.54
C ASP A 74 -11.14 -3.27 -2.02
N VAL A 75 -11.01 -4.58 -2.25
CA VAL A 75 -11.02 -5.12 -3.62
C VAL A 75 -12.38 -4.87 -4.25
N GLY A 76 -12.38 -4.18 -5.39
CA GLY A 76 -13.60 -3.75 -6.10
C GLY A 76 -13.99 -2.29 -5.86
N ALA A 77 -13.25 -1.56 -5.00
CA ALA A 77 -13.41 -0.11 -4.89
C ALA A 77 -13.01 0.60 -6.19
N ASP A 78 -13.70 1.70 -6.49
CA ASP A 78 -13.37 2.59 -7.61
C ASP A 78 -12.14 3.44 -7.25
N LEU A 79 -10.98 3.06 -7.78
CA LEU A 79 -9.73 3.75 -7.50
C LEU A 79 -9.63 5.11 -8.18
N ASP A 80 -10.33 5.33 -9.30
CA ASP A 80 -10.31 6.62 -10.02
C ASP A 80 -11.04 7.67 -9.17
N ALA A 81 -12.18 7.29 -8.57
CA ALA A 81 -12.92 8.14 -7.64
C ALA A 81 -12.09 8.44 -6.37
N VAL A 82 -11.35 7.47 -5.85
CA VAL A 82 -10.48 7.63 -4.67
C VAL A 82 -9.29 8.54 -4.97
N GLU A 83 -8.65 8.38 -6.14
CA GLU A 83 -7.53 9.20 -6.58
C GLU A 83 -7.90 10.69 -6.70
N ALA A 84 -9.12 10.98 -7.16
CA ALA A 84 -9.64 12.33 -7.25
C ALA A 84 -9.93 12.98 -5.88
N GLY A 85 -9.93 12.20 -4.79
CA GLY A 85 -10.27 12.67 -3.45
C GLY A 85 -9.22 13.57 -2.78
N GLU A 86 -9.67 14.37 -1.81
CA GLU A 86 -8.82 15.33 -1.07
C GLU A 86 -7.66 14.67 -0.30
N GLN A 87 -7.77 13.39 0.06
CA GLN A 87 -6.70 12.66 0.74
C GLN A 87 -5.48 12.49 -0.17
N VAL A 88 -5.67 11.99 -1.39
CA VAL A 88 -4.60 11.77 -2.36
C VAL A 88 -4.01 13.10 -2.85
N GLN A 89 -4.86 14.11 -3.06
CA GLN A 89 -4.40 15.45 -3.45
C GLN A 89 -3.46 16.07 -2.40
N ARG A 90 -3.77 15.93 -1.10
CA ARG A 90 -2.91 16.45 -0.02
C ARG A 90 -1.54 15.79 0.02
N TYR A 91 -1.45 14.50 -0.25
CA TYR A 91 -0.18 13.79 -0.28
C TYR A 91 0.70 14.20 -1.46
N ARG A 92 0.10 14.44 -2.63
CA ARG A 92 0.81 14.96 -3.81
C ARG A 92 1.42 16.33 -3.56
N ALA A 93 0.76 17.17 -2.77
CA ALA A 93 1.28 18.50 -2.41
C ALA A 93 2.37 18.45 -1.32
N GLY A 94 2.54 17.31 -0.64
CA GLY A 94 3.49 17.12 0.45
C GLY A 94 4.81 16.45 0.06
N LEU A 95 5.01 16.15 -1.23
CA LEU A 95 6.25 15.67 -1.84
C LEU A 95 6.81 16.77 -2.75
#